data_AF-A0A6L3JZK8-F1
#
_entry.id   AF-A0A6L3JZK8-F1
#
_cell.length_a   1.000
_cell.length_b   1.000
_cell.length_c   1.000
_cell.angle_alpha   90.00
_cell.angle_beta   90.00
_cell.angle_gamma   90.00
#
_symmetry.space_group_name_H-M   'P 1'
#
loop_
_entity.id
_entity.type
_entity.pdbx_description
1 polymer ?
#
loop_
_entity_poly.entity_id
_entity_poly.type
_entity_poly.pdbx_seq_one_letter_code
_entity_poly.pdbx_strand_id
1 'polypeptide(L)'
;MFVSSMSSEELCAEAMKDFSILQTKIDLFMDRCGKRYRQEHFIGRFIKRMVVTTKRNNSWTIAFLALNEGFTFLIYAPITGQETCGYIALSSNRNPLVLEYTPHFMQRYRERYLKYYNLDTGNYNALEYFSLKNNNTLYVRQPDNSYYFISEQGVMIGRLVSERMISHKTYIGDDNLSLRKRIILDEEYKTLCAANTLLRLPDNLNLETVRNVASRYNLGDEFTQRWYAWHAMEFVQS
;
A
#
# COMPACT_ATOMS: atom_id res chain seq x y z
N MET A 1 -5.03 -13.46 -19.53
CA MET A 1 -4.58 -13.97 -18.23
C MET A 1 -3.22 -13.37 -17.93
N PHE A 2 -2.98 -12.83 -16.73
CA PHE A 2 -1.64 -12.40 -16.31
C PHE A 2 -0.78 -13.63 -16.01
N VAL A 3 0.35 -13.73 -16.70
CA VAL A 3 1.26 -14.88 -16.60
C VAL A 3 2.69 -14.40 -16.38
N SER A 4 3.49 -15.20 -15.69
CA SER A 4 4.86 -14.87 -15.28
C SER A 4 5.86 -14.72 -16.43
N SER A 5 5.50 -15.17 -17.63
CA SER A 5 6.29 -14.98 -18.84
C SER A 5 6.13 -13.59 -19.45
N MET A 6 5.12 -12.82 -19.05
CA MET A 6 4.92 -11.44 -19.52
C MET A 6 5.97 -10.51 -18.91
N SER A 7 6.43 -9.55 -19.70
CA SER A 7 7.24 -8.44 -19.19
C SER A 7 6.41 -7.52 -18.29
N SER A 8 7.09 -6.69 -17.48
CA SER A 8 6.42 -5.70 -16.65
C SER A 8 5.56 -4.75 -17.52
N GLU A 9 6.08 -4.33 -18.67
CA GLU A 9 5.41 -3.46 -19.62
C GLU A 9 4.16 -4.11 -20.23
N GLU A 10 4.22 -5.40 -20.57
CA GLU A 10 3.08 -6.19 -21.05
C GLU A 10 2.00 -6.31 -19.97
N LEU A 11 2.40 -6.63 -18.74
CA LEU A 11 1.50 -6.68 -17.57
C LEU A 11 0.79 -5.34 -17.37
N CYS A 12 1.51 -4.22 -17.47
CA CYS A 12 0.96 -2.88 -17.37
C CYS A 12 -0.04 -2.59 -18.48
N ALA A 13 0.33 -2.86 -19.74
CA ALA A 13 -0.54 -2.62 -20.88
C ALA A 13 -1.85 -3.41 -20.78
N GLU A 14 -1.78 -4.68 -20.34
CA GLU A 14 -2.96 -5.52 -20.13
C GLU A 14 -3.82 -5.03 -18.96
N ALA A 15 -3.21 -4.62 -17.84
CA ALA A 15 -3.92 -4.08 -16.69
C ALA A 15 -4.67 -2.77 -17.01
N MET A 16 -4.05 -1.88 -17.77
CA MET A 16 -4.67 -0.61 -18.15
C MET A 16 -5.85 -0.80 -19.12
N LYS A 17 -5.77 -1.79 -20.02
CA LYS A 17 -6.90 -2.15 -20.90
C LYS A 17 -8.06 -2.72 -20.07
N ASP A 18 -7.78 -3.56 -19.08
CA ASP A 18 -8.80 -4.10 -18.17
C ASP A 18 -9.45 -3.04 -17.27
N PHE A 19 -8.70 -2.04 -16.81
CA PHE A 19 -9.19 -0.99 -15.92
C PHE A 19 -10.45 -0.29 -16.45
N SER A 20 -10.49 0.00 -17.75
CA SER A 20 -11.66 0.60 -18.41
C SER A 20 -12.95 -0.21 -18.24
N ILE A 21 -12.84 -1.53 -18.11
CA ILE A 21 -13.96 -2.47 -17.91
C ILE A 21 -14.32 -2.57 -16.42
N LEU A 22 -13.32 -2.42 -15.54
CA LEU A 22 -13.48 -2.58 -14.10
C LEU A 22 -14.10 -1.35 -13.44
N GLN A 23 -13.91 -0.15 -13.99
CA GLN A 23 -14.23 1.12 -13.34
C GLN A 23 -15.65 1.19 -12.77
N THR A 24 -16.68 0.92 -13.58
CA THR A 24 -18.08 0.94 -13.11
C THR A 24 -18.33 -0.08 -11.99
N LYS A 25 -17.71 -1.27 -12.06
CA LYS A 25 -17.87 -2.31 -11.04
C LYS A 25 -17.18 -1.93 -9.73
N ILE A 26 -16.02 -1.30 -9.84
CA ILE A 26 -15.28 -0.75 -8.70
C ILE A 26 -16.13 0.30 -7.98
N ASP A 27 -16.68 1.28 -8.70
CA ASP A 27 -17.43 2.38 -8.10
C ASP A 27 -18.69 1.89 -7.39
N LEU A 28 -19.45 0.98 -8.03
CA LEU A 28 -20.64 0.36 -7.43
C LEU A 28 -20.31 -0.50 -6.20
N PHE A 29 -19.13 -1.12 -6.16
CA PHE A 29 -18.70 -1.90 -5.01
C PHE A 29 -18.27 -1.00 -3.85
N MET A 30 -17.52 0.06 -4.16
CA MET A 30 -17.06 1.04 -3.18
C MET A 30 -18.20 1.77 -2.50
N ASP A 31 -19.21 2.21 -3.26
CA ASP A 31 -20.39 2.87 -2.69
C ASP A 31 -21.12 1.94 -1.70
N ARG A 32 -21.35 0.69 -2.10
CA ARG A 32 -22.02 -0.32 -1.26
C ARG A 32 -21.23 -0.65 0.00
N CYS A 33 -19.92 -0.88 -0.12
CA CYS A 33 -19.08 -1.21 1.03
C CYS A 33 -18.91 -0.01 1.97
N GLY A 34 -18.69 1.18 1.43
CA GLY A 34 -18.53 2.40 2.22
C GLY A 34 -19.79 2.79 3.01
N LYS A 35 -20.98 2.66 2.40
CA LYS A 35 -22.25 2.86 3.12
C LYS A 35 -22.39 1.91 4.29
N ARG A 36 -22.15 0.62 4.06
CA ARG A 36 -22.25 -0.41 5.08
C ARG A 36 -21.22 -0.22 6.20
N TYR A 37 -19.97 0.06 5.86
CA TYR A 37 -18.90 0.28 6.83
C TYR A 37 -19.21 1.45 7.78
N ARG A 38 -19.75 2.56 7.26
CA ARG A 38 -20.17 3.70 8.08
C ARG A 38 -21.38 3.41 8.96
N GLN A 39 -22.33 2.60 8.48
CA GLN A 39 -23.54 2.25 9.24
C GLN A 39 -23.24 1.28 10.39
N GLU A 40 -22.35 0.33 10.17
CA GLU A 40 -22.12 -0.78 11.11
C GLU A 40 -21.09 -0.44 12.21
N HIS A 41 -20.52 0.77 12.25
CA HIS A 41 -19.49 1.22 13.22
C HIS A 41 -18.47 0.12 13.56
N PHE A 42 -17.94 -0.53 12.52
CA PHE A 42 -17.28 -1.82 12.66
C PHE A 42 -16.00 -1.72 13.51
N ILE A 43 -15.95 -2.47 14.61
CA ILE A 43 -14.76 -2.65 15.46
C ILE A 43 -14.28 -4.09 15.24
N GLY A 44 -13.10 -4.27 14.66
CA GLY A 44 -12.48 -5.59 14.50
C GLY A 44 -12.16 -5.96 13.05
N ARG A 45 -12.99 -6.77 12.39
CA ARG A 45 -12.68 -7.34 11.07
C ARG A 45 -13.84 -7.21 10.09
N PHE A 46 -13.64 -6.45 9.01
CA PHE A 46 -14.60 -6.36 7.91
C PHE A 46 -13.93 -6.83 6.61
N ILE A 47 -14.55 -7.79 5.94
CA ILE A 47 -14.02 -8.35 4.69
C ILE A 47 -15.14 -8.44 3.67
N LYS A 48 -15.01 -7.70 2.57
CA LYS A 48 -15.83 -7.86 1.39
C LYS A 48 -14.95 -7.96 0.16
N ARG A 49 -15.28 -8.91 -0.72
CA ARG A 49 -14.59 -9.14 -1.98
C ARG A 49 -15.63 -9.35 -3.07
N MET A 50 -15.30 -8.92 -4.28
CA MET A 50 -15.97 -9.38 -5.50
C MET A 50 -14.91 -9.76 -6.52
N VAL A 51 -15.20 -10.79 -7.31
CA VAL A 51 -14.35 -11.23 -8.41
C VAL A 51 -14.99 -10.80 -9.72
N VAL A 52 -14.17 -10.22 -10.60
CA VAL A 52 -14.55 -9.82 -11.95
C VAL A 52 -13.59 -10.47 -12.93
N THR A 53 -14.13 -11.33 -13.79
CA THR A 53 -13.37 -11.87 -14.92
C THR A 53 -13.56 -10.95 -16.13
N THR A 54 -12.46 -10.47 -16.72
CA THR A 54 -12.51 -9.64 -17.94
C THR A 54 -12.60 -10.52 -19.18
N LYS A 55 -12.86 -9.89 -20.34
CA LYS A 55 -12.92 -10.58 -21.64
C LYS A 55 -11.64 -11.33 -22.01
N ARG A 56 -10.51 -11.01 -21.36
CA ARG A 56 -9.20 -11.65 -21.57
C ARG A 56 -8.89 -12.74 -20.54
N ASN A 57 -9.91 -13.20 -19.82
CA ASN A 57 -9.81 -14.20 -18.75
C ASN A 57 -8.83 -13.78 -17.63
N ASN A 58 -8.70 -12.47 -17.37
CA ASN A 58 -8.05 -11.97 -16.17
C ASN A 58 -9.07 -11.93 -15.05
N SER A 59 -8.80 -12.61 -13.93
CA SER A 59 -9.66 -12.61 -12.75
C SER A 59 -9.17 -11.57 -11.75
N TRP A 60 -9.88 -10.45 -11.71
CA TRP A 60 -9.61 -9.35 -10.78
C TRP A 60 -10.45 -9.50 -9.52
N THR A 61 -9.81 -9.35 -8.38
CA THR A 61 -10.47 -9.21 -7.08
C THR A 61 -10.53 -7.74 -6.72
N ILE A 62 -11.73 -7.25 -6.42
CA ILE A 62 -11.98 -5.95 -5.83
C ILE A 62 -12.36 -6.19 -4.37
N ALA A 63 -11.55 -5.69 -3.45
CA ALA A 63 -11.64 -5.99 -2.03
C ALA A 63 -11.73 -4.72 -1.20
N PHE A 64 -12.68 -4.70 -0.26
CA PHE A 64 -12.75 -3.72 0.81
C PHE A 64 -12.49 -4.47 2.12
N LEU A 65 -11.39 -4.12 2.77
CA LEU A 65 -10.87 -4.85 3.91
C LEU A 65 -10.66 -3.87 5.05
N ALA A 66 -11.10 -4.23 6.26
CA ALA A 66 -10.75 -3.53 7.48
C ALA A 66 -10.29 -4.53 8.54
N LEU A 67 -9.26 -4.14 9.27
CA LEU A 67 -8.66 -4.89 10.37
C LEU A 67 -8.22 -3.90 11.46
N ASN A 68 -8.82 -4.03 12.63
CA ASN A 68 -8.72 -3.09 13.74
C ASN A 68 -9.11 -1.66 13.28
N GLU A 69 -8.22 -0.69 13.45
CA GLU A 69 -8.45 0.71 13.05
C GLU A 69 -8.06 1.00 11.58
N GLY A 70 -7.44 0.02 10.90
CA GLY A 70 -7.00 0.17 9.51
C GLY A 70 -8.03 -0.37 8.52
N PHE A 71 -8.20 0.32 7.39
CA PHE A 71 -8.91 -0.22 6.23
C PHE A 71 -8.09 -0.02 4.96
N THR A 72 -8.22 -0.92 3.99
CA THR A 72 -7.64 -0.79 2.67
C THR A 72 -8.66 -1.16 1.61
N PHE A 73 -8.58 -0.47 0.49
CA PHE A 73 -9.30 -0.83 -0.72
C PHE A 73 -8.28 -1.32 -1.74
N LEU A 74 -8.47 -2.54 -2.23
CA LEU A 74 -7.50 -3.22 -3.07
C LEU A 74 -8.17 -3.76 -4.33
N ILE A 75 -7.58 -3.45 -5.49
CA ILE A 75 -7.99 -4.01 -6.79
C ILE A 75 -6.79 -4.77 -7.32
N TYR A 76 -6.86 -6.10 -7.42
CA TYR A 76 -5.71 -6.91 -7.77
C TYR A 76 -6.06 -8.16 -8.55
N ALA A 77 -5.10 -8.69 -9.30
CA ALA A 77 -5.20 -9.95 -10.01
C ALA A 77 -3.90 -10.76 -9.80
N PRO A 78 -3.97 -12.10 -9.70
CA PRO A 78 -2.79 -12.93 -9.58
C PRO A 78 -2.01 -13.00 -10.89
N ILE A 79 -0.68 -12.98 -10.80
CA ILE A 79 0.23 -13.36 -11.89
C ILE A 79 0.50 -14.85 -11.73
N THR A 80 0.03 -15.64 -12.69
CA THR A 80 0.10 -17.11 -12.66
C THR A 80 1.31 -17.64 -13.43
N GLY A 81 1.66 -18.93 -13.26
CA GLY A 81 2.77 -19.56 -14.03
C GLY A 81 4.05 -19.83 -13.24
N GLN A 82 4.05 -19.57 -11.93
CA GLN A 82 5.10 -20.02 -11.00
C GLN A 82 4.48 -20.63 -9.75
N GLU A 83 5.27 -21.41 -8.99
CA GLU A 83 4.84 -22.04 -7.74
C GLU A 83 4.37 -20.99 -6.71
N THR A 84 5.07 -19.86 -6.65
CA THR A 84 4.63 -18.68 -5.93
C THR A 84 3.95 -17.70 -6.88
N CYS A 85 2.66 -17.42 -6.65
CA CYS A 85 1.98 -16.36 -7.38
C CYS A 85 2.50 -14.97 -6.99
N GLY A 86 2.79 -14.15 -8.01
CA GLY A 86 2.88 -12.70 -7.88
C GLY A 86 1.49 -12.06 -8.05
N TYR A 87 1.43 -10.74 -8.01
CA TYR A 87 0.19 -9.98 -8.19
C TYR A 87 0.40 -8.70 -9.00
N ILE A 88 -0.63 -8.32 -9.73
CA ILE A 88 -0.81 -6.96 -10.26
C ILE A 88 -1.92 -6.29 -9.46
N ALA A 89 -1.73 -5.04 -9.08
CA ALA A 89 -2.76 -4.21 -8.44
C ALA A 89 -2.90 -2.85 -9.11
N LEU A 90 -4.06 -2.22 -8.93
CA LEU A 90 -4.33 -0.84 -9.35
C LEU A 90 -4.38 0.04 -8.10
N SER A 91 -3.61 1.13 -8.10
CA SER A 91 -3.51 2.01 -6.93
C SER A 91 -4.76 2.85 -6.66
N SER A 92 -5.59 3.09 -7.67
CA SER A 92 -6.81 3.90 -7.54
C SER A 92 -7.90 3.47 -8.54
N ASN A 93 -9.12 3.97 -8.35
CA ASN A 93 -10.27 3.74 -9.24
C ASN A 93 -10.46 4.83 -10.30
N ARG A 94 -9.54 5.81 -10.41
CA ARG A 94 -9.65 6.92 -11.37
C ARG A 94 -8.47 7.01 -12.31
N ASN A 95 -7.29 7.21 -11.75
CA ASN A 95 -6.04 7.36 -12.49
C ASN A 95 -5.01 6.39 -11.88
N PRO A 96 -5.15 5.07 -12.10
CA PRO A 96 -4.33 4.10 -11.41
C PRO A 96 -2.89 4.16 -11.90
N LEU A 97 -1.98 3.98 -10.94
CA LEU A 97 -0.69 3.36 -11.18
C LEU A 97 -0.87 1.85 -11.09
N VAL A 98 -0.23 1.13 -12.00
CA VAL A 98 -0.11 -0.32 -11.94
C VAL A 98 1.01 -0.69 -10.97
N LEU A 99 0.69 -1.50 -9.98
CA LEU A 99 1.63 -2.00 -8.99
C LEU A 99 1.86 -3.47 -9.26
N GLU A 100 3.08 -3.84 -9.62
CA GLU A 100 3.50 -5.24 -9.68
C GLU A 100 4.13 -5.65 -8.36
N TYR A 101 3.66 -6.76 -7.82
CA TYR A 101 4.27 -7.49 -6.71
C TYR A 101 4.80 -8.80 -7.28
N THR A 102 6.11 -8.85 -7.54
CA THR A 102 6.71 -10.01 -8.18
C THR A 102 6.54 -11.28 -7.34
N PRO A 103 6.58 -12.47 -7.96
CA PRO A 103 6.65 -13.74 -7.23
C PRO A 103 7.76 -13.74 -6.16
N HIS A 104 8.96 -13.27 -6.51
CA HIS A 104 10.07 -13.16 -5.58
C HIS A 104 9.73 -12.25 -4.38
N PHE A 105 9.14 -11.08 -4.62
CA PHE A 105 8.69 -10.19 -3.56
C PHE A 105 7.73 -10.91 -2.60
N MET A 106 6.69 -11.56 -3.14
CA MET A 106 5.67 -12.22 -2.31
C MET A 106 6.23 -13.41 -1.53
N GLN A 107 7.18 -14.16 -2.11
CA GLN A 107 7.89 -15.22 -1.41
C GLN A 107 8.67 -14.66 -0.22
N ARG A 108 9.47 -13.61 -0.44
CA ARG A 108 10.27 -12.98 0.62
C ARG A 108 9.40 -12.46 1.74
N TYR A 109 8.29 -11.81 1.42
CA TYR A 109 7.35 -11.34 2.44
C TYR A 109 6.78 -12.49 3.29
N ARG A 110 6.36 -13.58 2.65
CA ARG A 110 5.86 -14.77 3.37
C ARG A 110 6.92 -15.38 4.28
N GLU A 111 8.14 -15.55 3.80
CA GLU A 111 9.21 -16.20 4.55
C GLU A 111 9.77 -15.32 5.67
N ARG A 112 10.06 -14.05 5.35
CA ARG A 112 10.82 -13.14 6.21
C ARG A 112 9.97 -12.35 7.18
N TYR A 113 8.65 -12.29 6.95
CA TYR A 113 7.75 -11.60 7.86
C TYR A 113 6.71 -12.56 8.43
N LEU A 114 5.83 -13.08 7.58
CA LEU A 114 4.69 -13.88 8.05
C LEU A 114 5.14 -15.15 8.78
N LYS A 115 6.03 -15.93 8.18
CA LYS A 115 6.56 -17.17 8.77
C LYS A 115 7.52 -16.89 9.92
N TYR A 116 8.41 -15.90 9.77
CA TYR A 116 9.39 -15.54 10.80
C TYR A 116 8.72 -15.15 12.13
N TYR A 117 7.66 -14.33 12.06
CA TYR A 117 6.89 -13.91 13.23
C TYR A 117 5.72 -14.86 13.58
N ASN A 118 5.58 -15.98 12.88
CA ASN A 118 4.48 -16.95 13.05
C ASN A 118 3.08 -16.29 13.05
N LEU A 119 2.86 -15.39 12.09
CA LEU A 119 1.63 -14.60 12.01
C LEU A 119 0.51 -15.39 11.31
N ASP A 120 -0.64 -15.49 11.97
CA ASP A 120 -1.87 -15.94 11.36
C ASP A 120 -2.54 -14.79 10.57
N THR A 121 -2.60 -14.92 9.24
CA THR A 121 -3.26 -13.94 8.37
C THR A 121 -4.79 -14.13 8.33
N GLY A 122 -5.33 -15.13 9.02
CA GLY A 122 -6.75 -15.47 9.01
C GLY A 122 -7.28 -15.64 7.58
N ASN A 123 -8.34 -14.90 7.26
CA ASN A 123 -8.99 -14.96 5.94
C ASN A 123 -8.39 -13.99 4.90
N TYR A 124 -7.25 -13.37 5.18
CA TYR A 124 -6.54 -12.50 4.22
C TYR A 124 -5.44 -13.29 3.52
N ASN A 125 -5.33 -13.12 2.20
CA ASN A 125 -4.13 -13.62 1.51
C ASN A 125 -2.92 -12.73 1.81
N ALA A 126 -1.73 -13.19 1.41
CA ALA A 126 -0.48 -12.48 1.71
C ALA A 126 -0.45 -11.04 1.17
N LEU A 127 -0.99 -10.78 -0.04
CA LEU A 127 -1.05 -9.43 -0.59
C LEU A 127 -2.02 -8.55 0.20
N GLU A 128 -3.21 -9.06 0.50
CA GLU A 128 -4.23 -8.32 1.25
C GLU A 128 -3.75 -7.97 2.66
N TYR A 129 -3.11 -8.91 3.34
CA TYR A 129 -2.53 -8.69 4.66
C TYR A 129 -1.40 -7.66 4.60
N PHE A 130 -0.53 -7.78 3.59
CA PHE A 130 0.53 -6.81 3.31
C PHE A 130 -0.07 -5.40 3.08
N SER A 131 -1.06 -5.24 2.21
CA SER A 131 -1.67 -3.94 1.92
C SER A 131 -2.36 -3.33 3.15
N LEU A 132 -3.06 -4.14 3.95
CA LEU A 132 -3.72 -3.66 5.18
C LEU A 132 -2.74 -3.07 6.18
N LYS A 133 -1.59 -3.73 6.37
CA LYS A 133 -0.62 -3.36 7.39
C LYS A 133 0.39 -2.32 6.92
N ASN A 134 0.60 -2.18 5.61
CA ASN A 134 1.55 -1.24 5.03
C ASN A 134 0.86 -0.08 4.29
N ASN A 135 -0.35 0.29 4.70
CA ASN A 135 -1.08 1.43 4.13
C ASN A 135 -0.34 2.76 4.27
N ASN A 136 0.41 2.95 5.36
CA ASN A 136 1.41 4.00 5.45
C ASN A 136 2.70 3.41 4.90
N THR A 137 3.12 3.83 3.71
CA THR A 137 4.40 3.45 3.12
C THR A 137 5.08 4.72 2.61
N LEU A 138 6.33 4.94 2.99
CA LEU A 138 7.15 6.05 2.49
C LEU A 138 7.86 5.62 1.21
N TYR A 139 7.73 6.42 0.16
CA TYR A 139 8.35 6.17 -1.15
C TYR A 139 9.57 7.06 -1.30
N VAL A 140 10.76 6.46 -1.32
CA VAL A 140 12.03 7.19 -1.48
C VAL A 140 12.67 6.82 -2.80
N ARG A 141 12.58 7.72 -3.77
CA ARG A 141 13.24 7.57 -5.07
C ARG A 141 14.75 7.63 -4.88
N GLN A 142 15.46 6.68 -5.50
CA GLN A 142 16.91 6.62 -5.53
C GLN A 142 17.45 7.23 -6.83
N PRO A 143 18.73 7.63 -6.88
CA PRO A 143 19.34 8.21 -8.08
C PRO A 143 19.31 7.29 -9.33
N ASP A 144 19.21 5.98 -9.14
CA ASP A 144 19.21 4.95 -10.18
C ASP A 144 17.80 4.56 -10.68
N ASN A 145 16.77 5.36 -10.37
CA ASN A 145 15.36 5.07 -10.62
C ASN A 145 14.78 3.87 -9.86
N SER A 146 15.53 3.27 -8.93
CA SER A 146 14.96 2.38 -7.93
C SER A 146 14.19 3.19 -6.88
N TYR A 147 13.31 2.50 -6.17
CA TYR A 147 12.53 3.06 -5.08
C TYR A 147 12.72 2.17 -3.85
N TYR A 148 12.94 2.83 -2.71
CA TYR A 148 12.75 2.20 -1.41
C TYR A 148 11.36 2.53 -0.89
N PHE A 149 10.67 1.50 -0.46
CA PHE A 149 9.34 1.60 0.13
C PHE A 149 9.48 1.19 1.58
N ILE A 150 9.30 2.14 2.48
CA ILE A 150 9.55 1.95 3.91
C ILE A 150 8.21 1.86 4.61
N SER A 151 8.02 0.77 5.34
CA SER A 151 6.77 0.47 6.03
C SER A 151 7.06 -0.06 7.43
N GLU A 152 6.03 -0.15 8.27
CA GLU A 152 6.12 -0.75 9.61
C GLU A 152 6.74 -2.15 9.56
N GLN A 153 6.40 -2.93 8.54
CA GLN A 153 6.83 -4.33 8.47
C GLN A 153 8.22 -4.50 7.89
N GLY A 154 8.81 -3.48 7.27
CA GLY A 154 10.14 -3.57 6.66
C GLY A 154 10.29 -2.72 5.41
N VAL A 155 11.32 -3.03 4.64
CA VAL A 155 11.71 -2.27 3.45
C VAL A 155 11.47 -3.09 2.20
N MET A 156 10.95 -2.44 1.17
CA MET A 156 10.78 -3.05 -0.14
C MET A 156 11.69 -2.30 -1.11
N ILE A 157 12.22 -3.05 -2.07
CA ILE A 157 12.95 -2.48 -3.19
C ILE A 157 12.11 -2.71 -4.43
N GLY A 158 11.88 -1.63 -5.16
CA GLY A 158 11.21 -1.67 -6.44
C GLY A 158 11.85 -0.72 -7.43
N ARG A 159 11.24 -0.62 -8.60
CA ARG A 159 11.67 0.28 -9.67
C ARG A 159 10.45 0.90 -10.34
N LEU A 160 10.62 2.14 -10.81
CA LEU A 160 9.68 2.72 -11.76
C LEU A 160 9.96 2.08 -13.12
N VAL A 161 8.99 1.33 -13.63
CA VAL A 161 9.09 0.68 -14.95
C VAL A 161 8.68 1.66 -16.04
N SER A 162 7.63 2.43 -15.77
CA SER A 162 7.13 3.50 -16.61
C SER A 162 6.39 4.51 -15.73
N GLU A 163 5.96 5.64 -16.29
CA GLU A 163 5.12 6.63 -15.58
C GLU A 163 3.82 6.02 -15.01
N ARG A 164 3.41 4.86 -15.51
CA ARG A 164 2.19 4.15 -15.11
C ARG A 164 2.44 2.91 -14.28
N MET A 165 3.69 2.55 -14.00
CA MET A 165 3.98 1.28 -13.36
C MET A 165 5.15 1.31 -12.39
N ILE A 166 4.90 0.77 -11.20
CA ILE A 166 5.92 0.46 -10.20
C ILE A 166 5.99 -1.05 -10.02
N SER A 167 7.21 -1.60 -10.03
CA SER A 167 7.46 -3.02 -9.81
C SER A 167 8.21 -3.24 -8.50
N HIS A 168 7.55 -3.88 -7.52
CA HIS A 168 8.13 -4.31 -6.26
C HIS A 168 8.89 -5.63 -6.49
N LYS A 169 10.21 -5.54 -6.45
CA LYS A 169 11.12 -6.65 -6.80
C LYS A 169 11.46 -7.53 -5.61
N THR A 170 11.71 -6.94 -4.45
CA THR A 170 12.06 -7.72 -3.27
C THR A 170 11.62 -7.06 -1.98
N TYR A 171 11.46 -7.89 -0.96
CA TYR A 171 11.14 -7.49 0.40
C TYR A 171 12.31 -7.86 1.33
N ILE A 172 12.70 -6.88 2.15
CA ILE A 172 13.71 -6.97 3.18
C ILE A 172 12.99 -6.83 4.51
N GLY A 173 12.90 -7.95 5.22
CA GLY A 173 12.41 -7.97 6.59
C GLY A 173 13.33 -7.14 7.49
N ASP A 174 12.75 -6.68 8.59
CA ASP A 174 13.52 -5.99 9.62
C ASP A 174 14.66 -6.87 10.15
N ASP A 175 14.47 -8.19 10.22
CA ASP A 175 15.47 -9.22 10.53
C ASP A 175 16.86 -8.99 9.87
N ASN A 176 16.90 -8.49 8.63
CA ASN A 176 18.13 -8.29 7.86
C ASN A 176 18.63 -6.84 7.78
N LEU A 177 17.93 -5.88 8.38
CA LEU A 177 18.38 -4.49 8.39
C LEU A 177 19.42 -4.28 9.50
N SER A 178 20.52 -3.58 9.18
CA SER A 178 21.47 -3.16 10.22
C SER A 178 20.79 -2.21 11.21
N LEU A 179 21.24 -2.22 12.48
CA LEU A 179 20.64 -1.41 13.55
C LEU A 179 20.51 0.07 13.16
N ARG A 180 21.57 0.65 12.58
CA ARG A 180 21.56 2.04 12.11
C ARG A 180 20.50 2.29 11.04
N LYS A 181 20.36 1.37 10.06
CA LYS A 181 19.32 1.50 9.03
C LYS A 181 17.94 1.39 9.65
N ARG A 182 17.72 0.47 10.59
CA ARG A 182 16.43 0.35 11.31
C ARG A 182 16.05 1.65 12.02
N ILE A 183 16.98 2.27 12.74
CA ILE A 183 16.73 3.52 13.47
C ILE A 183 16.30 4.65 12.52
N ILE A 184 17.06 4.88 11.45
CA ILE A 184 16.74 5.94 10.47
C ILE A 184 15.38 5.69 9.83
N LEU A 185 15.10 4.45 9.44
CA LEU A 185 13.85 4.09 8.80
C LEU A 185 12.66 4.21 9.75
N ASP A 186 12.85 3.88 11.03
CA ASP A 186 11.83 4.02 12.07
C ASP A 186 11.48 5.50 12.33
N GLU A 187 12.48 6.38 12.42
CA GLU A 187 12.26 7.83 12.57
C GLU A 187 11.53 8.46 11.37
N GLU A 188 11.96 8.12 10.15
CA GLU A 188 11.30 8.58 8.92
C GLU A 188 9.87 8.03 8.81
N TYR A 189 9.66 6.76 9.18
CA TYR A 189 8.34 6.13 9.18
C TYR A 189 7.39 6.76 10.19
N LYS A 190 7.85 7.03 11.42
CA LYS A 190 7.09 7.74 12.45
C LYS A 190 6.71 9.13 12.00
N THR A 191 7.64 9.86 11.37
CA THR A 191 7.39 11.17 10.77
C THR A 191 6.27 11.12 9.74
N LEU A 192 6.31 10.15 8.82
CA LEU A 192 5.23 9.95 7.84
C LEU A 192 3.89 9.64 8.53
N CYS A 193 3.87 8.75 9.52
CA CYS A 193 2.63 8.37 10.21
C CYS A 193 2.01 9.55 10.97
N ALA A 194 2.83 10.38 11.61
CA ALA A 194 2.39 11.60 12.26
C ALA A 194 1.82 12.60 11.24
N ALA A 195 2.52 12.84 10.13
CA ALA A 195 2.04 13.72 9.06
C ALA A 195 0.71 13.23 8.47
N ASN A 196 0.60 11.93 8.13
CA ASN A 196 -0.64 11.35 7.62
C ASN A 196 -1.80 11.44 8.62
N THR A 197 -1.52 11.36 9.92
CA THR A 197 -2.54 11.54 10.95
C THR A 197 -3.05 12.97 10.96
N LEU A 198 -2.16 13.95 10.87
CA LEU A 198 -2.53 15.37 10.82
C LEU A 198 -3.30 15.72 9.55
N LEU A 199 -2.91 15.20 8.38
CA LEU A 199 -3.62 15.41 7.10
C LEU A 199 -5.07 14.87 7.08
N ARG A 200 -5.45 14.02 8.03
CA ARG A 200 -6.83 13.51 8.18
C ARG A 200 -7.69 14.37 9.11
N LEU A 201 -7.10 15.32 9.82
CA LEU A 201 -7.81 16.24 10.68
C LEU A 201 -8.27 17.47 9.87
N PRO A 202 -9.21 18.28 10.39
CA PRO A 202 -9.62 19.52 9.76
C PRO A 202 -8.46 20.49 9.53
N ASP A 203 -8.58 21.37 8.53
CA ASP A 203 -7.60 22.42 8.29
C ASP A 203 -7.45 23.38 9.49
N ASN A 204 -6.32 24.08 9.57
CA ASN A 204 -5.95 25.03 10.64
C ASN A 204 -5.71 24.42 12.03
N LEU A 205 -4.90 23.37 12.08
CA LEU A 205 -4.51 22.71 13.33
C LEU A 205 -3.70 23.65 14.24
N ASN A 206 -4.12 23.77 15.50
CA ASN A 206 -3.38 24.50 16.51
C ASN A 206 -2.12 23.74 16.96
N LEU A 207 -1.16 24.46 17.56
CA LEU A 207 0.13 23.92 17.96
C LEU A 207 0.01 22.73 18.92
N GLU A 208 -0.97 22.79 19.83
CA GLU A 208 -1.22 21.73 20.80
C GLU A 208 -1.66 20.43 20.13
N THR A 209 -2.51 20.51 19.10
CA THR A 209 -2.93 19.34 18.32
C THR A 209 -1.75 18.71 17.58
N VAL A 210 -0.90 19.53 16.96
CA VAL A 210 0.30 19.04 16.26
C VAL A 210 1.27 18.35 17.23
N ARG A 211 1.51 18.96 18.40
CA ARG A 211 2.33 18.37 19.46
C ARG A 211 1.75 17.07 20.02
N ASN A 212 0.44 17.03 20.21
CA ASN A 212 -0.26 15.83 20.70
C ASN A 212 -0.20 14.67 19.70
N VAL A 213 -0.16 14.94 18.39
CA VAL A 213 0.09 13.89 17.40
C VAL A 213 1.55 13.50 17.40
N ALA A 214 2.49 14.46 17.40
CA ALA A 214 3.92 14.19 17.42
C ALA A 214 4.33 13.28 18.60
N SER A 215 3.81 13.56 19.80
CA SER A 215 4.11 12.79 21.01
C SER A 215 3.64 11.34 20.93
N ARG A 216 2.51 11.05 20.27
CA ARG A 216 2.03 9.66 20.04
C ARG A 216 3.01 8.83 19.23
N TYR A 217 3.82 9.47 18.40
CA TYR A 217 4.84 8.82 17.58
C TYR A 217 6.26 8.96 18.15
N ASN A 218 6.40 9.45 19.39
CA ASN A 218 7.69 9.76 20.02
C ASN A 218 8.55 10.74 19.20
N LEU A 219 7.91 11.72 18.55
CA LEU A 219 8.57 12.78 17.80
C LEU A 219 8.68 14.05 18.65
N GLY A 220 9.81 14.75 18.52
CA GLY A 220 10.10 15.98 19.26
C GLY A 220 9.59 17.26 18.58
N ASP A 221 9.97 18.40 19.15
CA ASP A 221 9.61 19.73 18.62
C ASP A 221 10.09 19.95 17.16
N GLU A 222 11.14 19.26 16.71
CA GLU A 222 11.63 19.33 15.33
C GLU A 222 10.55 18.92 14.31
N PHE A 223 9.79 17.86 14.59
CA PHE A 223 8.67 17.48 13.73
C PHE A 223 7.60 18.57 13.67
N THR A 224 7.28 19.17 14.82
CA THR A 224 6.28 20.25 14.92
C THR A 224 6.70 21.46 14.09
N GLN A 225 7.98 21.85 14.17
CA GLN A 225 8.55 22.93 13.36
C GLN A 225 8.50 22.60 11.86
N ARG A 226 8.91 21.37 11.48
CA ARG A 226 8.87 20.90 10.09
C ARG A 226 7.43 20.89 9.54
N TRP A 227 6.44 20.48 10.31
CA TRP A 227 5.03 20.50 9.90
C TRP A 227 4.57 21.91 9.51
N TYR A 228 4.82 22.91 10.36
CA TYR A 228 4.43 24.29 10.04
C TYR A 228 5.24 24.88 8.88
N ALA A 229 6.52 24.51 8.74
CA ALA A 229 7.33 24.90 7.58
C ALA A 229 6.80 24.28 6.28
N TRP A 230 6.40 23.00 6.31
CA TRP A 230 5.79 22.30 5.17
C TRP A 230 4.45 22.93 4.78
N HIS A 231 3.59 23.26 5.73
CA HIS A 231 2.29 23.87 5.44
C HIS A 231 2.37 25.34 5.01
N ALA A 232 3.43 26.06 5.39
CA ALA A 232 3.68 27.42 4.91
C ALA A 232 4.18 27.44 3.44
N MET A 233 4.60 26.29 2.91
CA MET A 233 4.86 26.11 1.49
C MET A 233 3.59 25.58 0.83
N GLU A 234 2.99 26.35 -0.10
CA GLU A 234 1.87 25.86 -0.90
C GLU A 234 2.28 24.56 -1.63
N PHE A 235 1.84 23.41 -1.11
CA PHE A 235 1.98 22.14 -1.81
C PHE A 235 1.04 22.17 -3.01
N VAL A 236 1.60 22.46 -4.19
CA VAL A 236 0.94 22.18 -5.47
C VAL A 236 0.74 20.67 -5.55
N GLN A 237 -0.47 20.21 -5.26
CA GLN A 237 -0.89 18.85 -5.58
C GLN A 237 -0.70 18.67 -7.10
N SER A 238 0.13 17.69 -7.49
CA SER A 238 0.14 17.17 -8.86
C SER A 238 -0.84 16.01 -9.01
#